data_AF-A0A7K2JYZ1-F1
#
_entry.id   AF-A0A7K2JYZ1-F1
#
_cell.length_a   1.000
_cell.length_b   1.000
_cell.length_c   1.000
_cell.angle_alpha   90.00
_cell.angle_beta   90.00
_cell.angle_gamma   90.00
#
_symmetry.space_group_name_H-M   'P 1'
#
loop_
_entity.id
_entity.type
_entity.pdbx_description
1 polymer ?
#
loop_
_entity_poly.entity_id
_entity_poly.type
_entity_poly.pdbx_seq_one_letter_code
_entity_poly.pdbx_strand_id
1 'polypeptide(L)'
;MEIVREEPQLPTARGPLSAAVGAYLLGTGPLPGPEEAAAASPYGDDLQLALYQCYELHYRGFAGVSPALEWDPGLLRTRAALEDRFLSALRADTPVHDSVADAVGALLVEPVDGKGVSHFLRDEGELSHLREYAAQRSLYHLKEADPHAWVLPRLWGRAKAAMAAVEFDEYGGGRADRVHARLFADLMADLELDTTYGRHLDAASAECLATVNMMSLFGLHRALRGALVGHFAAVEITSSPGSRRLAEAMRRTGAGPAAEHFYDEHVEADAVHEQIVRHEVIDGLLELEPQLAADVVFGIDATGHLEDRFADRLLADWRAGRSSLRTPLPGASREPSETSHIS
;
A
#
# COMPACT_ATOMS: atom_id res chain seq x y z
N MET A 1 -1.85 10.89 -29.20
CA MET A 1 -1.83 11.62 -27.92
C MET A 1 -0.56 11.18 -27.23
N GLU A 2 0.47 12.03 -27.19
CA GLU A 2 1.67 11.71 -26.40
C GLU A 2 1.23 11.66 -24.94
N ILE A 3 1.26 10.47 -24.36
CA ILE A 3 1.12 10.32 -22.92
C ILE A 3 2.46 10.80 -22.35
N VAL A 4 2.58 12.10 -22.09
CA VAL A 4 3.66 12.64 -21.28
C VAL A 4 3.44 12.08 -19.87
N ARG A 5 4.13 10.98 -19.56
CA ARG A 5 4.16 10.45 -18.20
C ARG A 5 5.17 11.30 -17.44
N GLU A 6 4.68 12.23 -16.62
CA GLU A 6 5.54 12.93 -15.67
C GLU A 6 5.89 11.96 -14.53
N GLU A 7 7.19 11.71 -14.38
CA GLU A 7 7.75 11.00 -13.23
C GLU A 7 7.52 11.84 -11.96
N PRO A 8 7.27 11.22 -10.80
CA PRO A 8 7.08 11.95 -9.55
C PRO A 8 8.34 12.73 -9.16
N GLN A 9 8.18 13.80 -8.41
CA GLN A 9 9.31 14.50 -7.80
C GLN A 9 9.89 13.69 -6.64
N LEU A 10 11.18 13.84 -6.38
CA LEU A 10 11.79 13.29 -5.18
C LEU A 10 11.17 13.96 -3.93
N PRO A 11 10.79 13.17 -2.90
CA PRO A 11 10.18 13.70 -1.69
C PRO A 11 11.21 14.44 -0.82
N THR A 12 10.69 15.30 0.05
CA THR A 12 11.46 15.94 1.12
C THR A 12 11.98 14.87 2.08
N ALA A 13 13.29 14.87 2.31
CA ALA A 13 13.94 13.91 3.20
C ALA A 13 13.38 13.98 4.64
N ARG A 14 13.30 12.81 5.28
CA ARG A 14 12.73 12.64 6.64
C ARG A 14 13.75 12.22 7.69
N GLY A 15 15.02 12.14 7.29
CA GLY A 15 16.17 11.92 8.14
C GLY A 15 17.44 11.66 7.31
N PRO A 16 18.55 11.27 7.96
CA PRO A 16 19.83 11.06 7.29
C PRO A 16 19.80 10.01 6.16
N LEU A 17 19.05 8.92 6.32
CA LEU A 17 19.01 7.84 5.32
C LEU A 17 18.32 8.29 4.04
N SER A 18 17.09 8.80 4.15
CA SER A 18 16.32 9.31 3.01
C SER A 18 16.95 10.54 2.37
N ALA A 19 17.69 11.35 3.14
CA ALA A 19 18.49 12.45 2.59
C ALA A 19 19.67 11.93 1.76
N ALA A 20 20.43 10.95 2.26
CA ALA A 20 21.58 10.39 1.56
C ALA A 20 21.17 9.62 0.30
N VAL A 21 20.09 8.83 0.36
CA VAL A 21 19.53 8.14 -0.81
C VAL A 21 19.07 9.18 -1.84
N GLY A 22 18.25 10.16 -1.47
CA GLY A 22 17.81 11.21 -2.39
C GLY A 22 18.97 12.00 -3.03
N ALA A 23 19.99 12.35 -2.24
CA ALA A 23 21.18 13.05 -2.74
C ALA A 23 21.98 12.20 -3.73
N TYR A 24 22.12 10.90 -3.47
CA TYR A 24 22.77 9.95 -4.39
C TYR A 24 22.00 9.79 -5.70
N LEU A 25 20.67 9.69 -5.64
CA LEU A 25 19.81 9.59 -6.83
C LEU A 25 19.97 10.82 -7.76
N LEU A 26 20.24 11.99 -7.18
CA LEU A 26 20.52 13.24 -7.91
C LEU A 26 22.01 13.43 -8.27
N GLY A 27 22.90 12.50 -7.91
CA GLY A 27 24.34 12.62 -8.15
C GLY A 27 25.04 13.71 -7.32
N THR A 28 24.46 14.08 -6.17
CA THR A 28 24.92 15.19 -5.32
C THR A 28 25.57 14.76 -4.00
N GLY A 29 25.48 13.48 -3.63
CA GLY A 29 26.03 12.97 -2.37
C GLY A 29 26.29 11.46 -2.38
N PRO A 30 26.97 10.94 -1.35
CA PRO A 30 27.20 9.51 -1.19
C PRO A 30 25.95 8.80 -0.63
N LEU A 31 25.90 7.48 -0.80
CA LEU A 31 24.94 6.60 -0.12
C LEU A 31 25.24 6.49 1.38
N PRO A 32 24.22 6.21 2.22
CA PRO A 32 24.44 5.97 3.65
C PRO A 32 25.22 4.67 3.89
N GLY A 33 25.94 4.59 5.00
CA GLY A 33 26.64 3.38 5.40
C GLY A 33 25.68 2.25 5.83
N PRO A 34 26.04 0.97 5.64
CA PRO A 34 25.21 -0.16 6.11
C PRO A 34 24.90 -0.15 7.61
N GLU A 35 25.82 0.37 8.43
CA GLU A 35 25.62 0.49 9.88
C GLU A 35 24.51 1.49 10.25
N GLU A 36 24.35 2.56 9.46
CA GLU A 36 23.28 3.54 9.64
C GLU A 36 21.91 2.91 9.35
N ALA A 37 21.82 2.10 8.29
CA ALA A 37 20.61 1.35 7.96
C ALA A 37 20.25 0.34 9.05
N ALA A 38 21.24 -0.39 9.58
CA ALA A 38 21.03 -1.38 10.64
C ALA A 38 20.57 -0.76 11.98
N ALA A 39 21.05 0.45 12.30
CA ALA A 39 20.70 1.16 13.54
C ALA A 39 19.33 1.85 13.48
N ALA A 40 18.74 2.03 12.29
CA ALA A 40 17.50 2.76 12.13
C ALA A 40 16.27 2.01 12.70
N SER A 41 15.23 2.80 13.03
CA SER A 41 13.92 2.25 13.40
C SER A 41 13.30 1.56 12.17
N PRO A 42 12.89 0.29 12.27
CA PRO A 42 12.48 -0.51 11.12
C PRO A 42 11.14 -0.05 10.55
N TYR A 43 10.29 0.57 11.36
CA TYR A 43 9.03 1.19 10.94
C TYR A 43 9.12 2.72 11.01
N GLY A 44 10.33 3.26 11.15
CA GLY A 44 10.57 4.69 11.27
C GLY A 44 10.51 5.40 9.94
N ASP A 45 10.16 6.68 10.00
CA ASP A 45 9.90 7.51 8.82
C ASP A 45 11.08 7.60 7.85
N ASP A 46 12.29 7.76 8.40
CA ASP A 46 13.51 7.91 7.59
C ASP A 46 13.84 6.63 6.79
N LEU A 47 13.80 5.46 7.46
CA LEU A 47 14.07 4.17 6.81
C LEU A 47 12.99 3.84 5.77
N GLN A 48 11.72 4.06 6.11
CA GLN A 48 10.61 3.73 5.21
C GLN A 48 10.58 4.65 3.98
N LEU A 49 10.93 5.93 4.12
CA LEU A 49 11.07 6.80 2.95
C LEU A 49 12.29 6.42 2.09
N ALA A 50 13.42 6.07 2.71
CA ALA A 50 14.61 5.61 1.98
C ALA A 50 14.33 4.32 1.18
N LEU A 51 13.60 3.36 1.76
CA LEU A 51 13.15 2.16 1.05
C LEU A 51 12.22 2.49 -0.11
N TYR A 52 11.24 3.38 0.09
CA TYR A 52 10.32 3.80 -0.96
C TYR A 52 11.08 4.41 -2.14
N GLN A 53 12.04 5.30 -1.87
CA GLN A 53 12.89 5.90 -2.90
C GLN A 53 13.66 4.83 -3.69
N CYS A 54 14.17 3.79 -3.04
CA CYS A 54 14.83 2.67 -3.72
C CYS A 54 13.86 1.82 -4.55
N TYR A 55 12.64 1.58 -4.08
CA TYR A 55 11.66 0.74 -4.78
C TYR A 55 11.02 1.43 -5.97
N GLU A 56 10.81 2.75 -5.92
CA GLU A 56 10.17 3.48 -7.00
C GLU A 56 10.95 3.41 -8.32
N LEU A 57 12.26 3.13 -8.27
CA LEU A 57 13.10 2.89 -9.44
C LEU A 57 12.69 1.65 -10.26
N HIS A 58 11.96 0.70 -9.66
CA HIS A 58 11.40 -0.47 -10.37
C HIS A 58 10.00 -0.21 -10.94
N TYR A 59 9.47 1.00 -10.76
CA TYR A 59 8.17 1.42 -11.27
C TYR A 59 8.35 2.64 -12.20
N ARG A 60 8.06 3.86 -11.73
CA ARG A 60 8.14 5.07 -12.56
C ARG A 60 9.41 5.89 -12.35
N GLY A 61 10.25 5.54 -11.38
CA GLY A 61 11.41 6.34 -11.00
C GLY A 61 11.03 7.72 -10.46
N PHE A 62 11.94 8.68 -10.58
CA PHE A 62 11.70 10.08 -10.19
C PHE A 62 12.26 11.03 -11.24
N ALA A 63 11.61 12.19 -11.37
CA ALA A 63 12.05 13.23 -12.29
C ALA A 63 13.51 13.63 -12.03
N GLY A 64 14.33 13.59 -13.09
CA GLY A 64 15.75 13.94 -13.02
C GLY A 64 16.66 12.84 -12.48
N VAL A 65 16.13 11.65 -12.16
CA VAL A 65 16.90 10.47 -11.74
C VAL A 65 17.14 9.56 -12.93
N SER A 66 18.37 9.08 -13.11
CA SER A 66 18.70 8.20 -14.24
C SER A 66 18.04 6.82 -14.08
N PRO A 67 17.34 6.29 -15.11
CA PRO A 67 16.79 4.93 -15.07
C PRO A 67 17.85 3.84 -14.89
N ALA A 68 19.11 4.11 -15.22
CA ALA A 68 20.21 3.18 -15.02
C ALA A 68 20.51 2.88 -13.53
N LEU A 69 20.02 3.74 -12.62
CA LEU A 69 20.18 3.54 -11.17
C LEU A 69 19.35 2.38 -10.62
N GLU A 70 18.36 1.88 -11.37
CA GLU A 70 17.58 0.67 -11.01
C GLU A 70 18.50 -0.50 -10.61
N TRP A 71 19.63 -0.65 -11.32
CA TRP A 71 20.59 -1.73 -11.11
C TRP A 71 21.96 -1.24 -10.61
N ASP A 72 22.03 -0.03 -10.04
CA ASP A 72 23.27 0.49 -9.47
C ASP A 72 23.75 -0.38 -8.29
N PRO A 73 24.97 -0.95 -8.32
CA PRO A 73 25.44 -1.86 -7.27
C PRO A 73 25.54 -1.22 -5.89
N GLY A 74 25.81 0.09 -5.81
CA GLY A 74 25.86 0.82 -4.55
C GLY A 74 24.48 0.92 -3.92
N LEU A 75 23.50 1.34 -4.72
CA LEU A 75 22.12 1.50 -4.29
C LEU A 75 21.49 0.15 -3.90
N LEU A 76 21.75 -0.91 -4.67
CA LEU A 76 21.29 -2.25 -4.35
C LEU A 76 21.85 -2.77 -3.02
N ARG A 77 23.13 -2.48 -2.71
CA ARG A 77 23.71 -2.82 -1.39
C ARG A 77 23.04 -2.03 -0.26
N THR A 78 22.75 -0.75 -0.49
CA THR A 78 22.06 0.09 0.49
C THR A 78 20.65 -0.41 0.74
N ARG A 79 19.89 -0.68 -0.34
CA ARG A 79 18.54 -1.25 -0.24
C ARG A 79 18.55 -2.56 0.52
N ALA A 80 19.47 -3.48 0.21
CA ALA A 80 19.56 -4.77 0.91
C ALA A 80 19.74 -4.60 2.43
N ALA A 81 20.50 -3.61 2.90
CA ALA A 81 20.67 -3.34 4.33
C ALA A 81 19.39 -2.79 4.98
N LEU A 82 18.66 -1.90 4.28
CA LEU A 82 17.37 -1.38 4.74
C LEU A 82 16.29 -2.49 4.76
N GLU A 83 16.28 -3.34 3.73
CA GLU A 83 15.41 -4.50 3.61
C GLU A 83 15.65 -5.51 4.72
N ASP A 84 16.92 -5.85 5.01
CA ASP A 84 17.27 -6.76 6.09
C ASP A 84 16.75 -6.24 7.45
N ARG A 85 16.90 -4.95 7.71
CA ARG A 85 16.40 -4.32 8.93
C ARG A 85 14.87 -4.39 9.05
N PHE A 86 14.17 -4.11 7.95
CA PHE A 86 12.70 -4.12 7.91
C PHE A 86 12.13 -5.54 7.96
N LEU A 87 12.64 -6.45 7.12
CA LEU A 87 12.22 -7.85 7.05
C LEU A 87 12.48 -8.58 8.37
N SER A 88 13.61 -8.32 9.03
CA SER A 88 13.91 -8.92 10.33
C SER A 88 12.92 -8.48 11.40
N ALA A 89 12.46 -7.22 11.37
CA ALA A 89 11.44 -6.72 12.29
C ALA A 89 10.09 -7.37 12.00
N LEU A 90 9.66 -7.42 10.74
CA LEU A 90 8.41 -8.10 10.36
C LEU A 90 8.41 -9.55 10.84
N ARG A 91 9.47 -10.32 10.56
CA ARG A 91 9.57 -11.72 11.01
C ARG A 91 9.53 -11.88 12.53
N ALA A 92 10.00 -10.90 13.29
CA ALA A 92 9.97 -10.94 14.74
C ALA A 92 8.59 -10.57 15.32
N ASP A 93 7.89 -9.63 14.67
CA ASP A 93 6.66 -9.03 15.18
C ASP A 93 5.38 -9.72 14.69
N THR A 94 5.47 -10.60 13.67
CA THR A 94 4.30 -11.19 12.99
C THR A 94 4.09 -12.70 13.10
N PRO A 95 4.75 -13.53 13.93
CA PRO A 95 4.32 -14.92 14.06
C PRO A 95 2.98 -14.98 14.83
N VAL A 96 1.86 -14.94 14.12
CA VAL A 96 0.51 -14.93 14.69
C VAL A 96 -0.18 -16.28 14.49
N HIS A 97 -0.08 -16.84 13.27
CA HIS A 97 -0.73 -18.10 12.93
C HIS A 97 0.27 -19.24 12.73
N ASP A 98 -0.15 -20.46 13.09
CA ASP A 98 0.68 -21.68 12.96
C ASP A 98 0.48 -22.37 11.60
N SER A 99 -0.61 -22.08 10.89
CA SER A 99 -0.94 -22.73 9.62
C SER A 99 -1.68 -21.82 8.65
N VAL A 100 -1.62 -22.16 7.36
CA VAL A 100 -2.36 -21.46 6.29
C VAL A 100 -3.87 -21.51 6.54
N ALA A 101 -4.37 -22.62 7.07
CA ALA A 101 -5.80 -22.77 7.37
C ALA A 101 -6.25 -21.81 8.49
N ASP A 102 -5.43 -21.61 9.52
CA ASP A 102 -5.72 -20.67 10.61
C ASP A 102 -5.67 -19.22 10.11
N ALA A 103 -4.61 -18.89 9.34
CA ALA A 103 -4.42 -17.54 8.79
C ALA A 103 -5.56 -17.15 7.83
N VAL A 104 -5.90 -18.02 6.87
CA VAL A 104 -7.03 -17.80 5.94
C VAL A 104 -8.37 -17.82 6.70
N GLY A 105 -8.52 -18.71 7.67
CA GLY A 105 -9.71 -18.80 8.51
C GLY A 105 -9.99 -17.48 9.25
N ALA A 106 -8.96 -16.83 9.79
CA ALA A 106 -9.08 -15.55 10.46
C ALA A 106 -9.53 -14.42 9.51
N LEU A 107 -9.02 -14.38 8.27
CA LEU A 107 -9.41 -13.37 7.28
C LEU A 107 -10.90 -13.45 6.89
N LEU A 108 -11.50 -14.64 6.96
CA LEU A 108 -12.91 -14.86 6.62
C LEU A 108 -13.87 -14.41 7.73
N VAL A 109 -13.37 -14.06 8.91
CA VAL A 109 -14.18 -13.63 10.04
C VAL A 109 -14.38 -12.14 9.99
N GLU A 110 -15.59 -11.71 9.65
CA GLU A 110 -15.98 -10.30 9.74
C GLU A 110 -16.46 -9.96 11.17
N PRO A 111 -15.78 -9.09 11.93
CA PRO A 111 -16.21 -8.74 13.27
C PRO A 111 -17.52 -7.94 13.25
N VAL A 112 -18.54 -8.46 13.94
CA VAL A 112 -19.87 -7.82 14.02
C VAL A 112 -19.79 -6.40 14.59
N ASP A 113 -18.92 -6.18 15.59
CA ASP A 113 -18.69 -4.88 16.23
C ASP A 113 -17.30 -4.30 15.85
N GLY A 114 -16.92 -4.43 14.58
CA GLY A 114 -15.63 -3.94 14.09
C GLY A 114 -15.43 -2.44 14.31
N LYS A 115 -14.21 -2.04 14.68
CA LYS A 115 -13.84 -0.64 14.99
C LYS A 115 -12.67 -0.11 14.15
N GLY A 116 -12.36 -0.80 13.06
CA GLY A 116 -11.27 -0.43 12.14
C GLY A 116 -11.59 0.80 11.29
N VAL A 117 -10.63 1.19 10.45
CA VAL A 117 -10.70 2.41 9.61
C VAL A 117 -11.97 2.45 8.75
N SER A 118 -12.30 1.35 8.06
CA SER A 118 -13.49 1.29 7.20
C SER A 118 -14.80 1.44 7.99
N HIS A 119 -14.85 0.97 9.24
CA HIS A 119 -16.00 1.16 10.13
C HIS A 119 -16.11 2.61 10.57
N PHE A 120 -15.00 3.22 11.01
CA PHE A 120 -14.95 4.62 11.37
C PHE A 120 -15.37 5.50 10.18
N LEU A 121 -14.82 5.28 8.99
CA LEU A 121 -15.15 6.06 7.80
C LEU A 121 -16.63 5.93 7.40
N ARG A 122 -17.21 4.72 7.52
CA ARG A 122 -18.63 4.48 7.28
C ARG A 122 -19.53 5.21 8.29
N ASP A 123 -19.22 5.10 9.59
CA ASP A 123 -20.14 5.52 10.65
C ASP A 123 -19.94 6.98 11.08
N GLU A 124 -18.68 7.42 11.17
CA GLU A 124 -18.27 8.68 11.79
C GLU A 124 -17.42 9.57 10.86
N GLY A 125 -16.89 9.01 9.76
CA GLY A 125 -16.00 9.68 8.82
C GLY A 125 -16.57 10.99 8.27
N GLU A 126 -15.69 11.96 8.07
CA GLU A 126 -16.01 13.21 7.39
C GLU A 126 -15.31 13.20 6.03
N LEU A 127 -15.70 14.10 5.12
CA LEU A 127 -15.06 14.20 3.80
C LEU A 127 -13.55 14.47 3.92
N SER A 128 -13.11 15.19 4.96
CA SER A 128 -11.69 15.38 5.29
C SER A 128 -10.97 14.05 5.60
N HIS A 129 -11.59 13.15 6.37
CA HIS A 129 -11.03 11.83 6.68
C HIS A 129 -10.91 10.97 5.41
N LEU A 130 -11.90 11.02 4.51
CA LEU A 130 -11.85 10.31 3.22
C LEU A 130 -10.75 10.84 2.30
N ARG A 131 -10.57 12.17 2.26
CA ARG A 131 -9.47 12.82 1.52
C ARG A 131 -8.10 12.39 2.04
N GLU A 132 -7.91 12.38 3.37
CA GLU A 132 -6.65 11.93 3.97
C GLU A 132 -6.40 10.44 3.71
N TYR A 133 -7.45 9.61 3.80
CA TYR A 133 -7.35 8.19 3.50
C TYR A 133 -6.95 7.93 2.05
N ALA A 134 -7.63 8.57 1.09
CA ALA A 134 -7.33 8.44 -0.34
C ALA A 134 -5.94 8.98 -0.69
N ALA A 135 -5.52 10.11 -0.11
CA ALA A 135 -4.18 10.67 -0.32
C ALA A 135 -3.05 9.73 0.16
N GLN A 136 -3.24 9.00 1.26
CA GLN A 136 -2.25 8.01 1.69
C GLN A 136 -2.28 6.77 0.80
N ARG A 137 -3.47 6.25 0.52
CA ARG A 137 -3.64 5.04 -0.30
C ARG A 137 -3.23 5.24 -1.76
N SER A 138 -3.14 6.49 -2.25
CA SER A 138 -2.69 6.81 -3.61
C SER A 138 -1.26 6.34 -3.91
N LEU A 139 -0.42 6.14 -2.90
CA LEU A 139 0.95 5.64 -3.06
C LEU A 139 0.98 4.22 -3.64
N TYR A 140 -0.05 3.42 -3.36
CA TYR A 140 -0.24 2.10 -3.96
C TYR A 140 -1.25 2.14 -5.09
N HIS A 141 -2.48 2.64 -4.87
CA HIS A 141 -3.54 2.46 -5.86
C HIS A 141 -3.28 3.13 -7.21
N LEU A 142 -2.49 4.20 -7.28
CA LEU A 142 -2.10 4.79 -8.58
C LEU A 142 -1.09 3.94 -9.39
N LYS A 143 -0.66 2.80 -8.84
CA LYS A 143 0.10 1.73 -9.51
C LYS A 143 -0.47 0.33 -9.23
N GLU A 144 -1.73 0.22 -8.85
CA GLU A 144 -2.40 -1.08 -8.74
C GLU A 144 -2.50 -1.75 -10.11
N ALA A 145 -2.11 -3.02 -10.31
CA ALA A 145 -1.60 -4.03 -9.36
C ALA A 145 -0.07 -4.32 -9.51
N ASP A 146 0.71 -3.33 -9.94
CA ASP A 146 2.12 -3.51 -10.36
C ASP A 146 3.02 -4.28 -9.35
N PRO A 147 2.93 -4.08 -8.02
CA PRO A 147 3.71 -4.87 -7.08
C PRO A 147 3.40 -6.37 -7.08
N HIS A 148 2.15 -6.76 -7.34
CA HIS A 148 1.69 -8.15 -7.36
C HIS A 148 2.11 -8.87 -8.64
N ALA A 149 2.14 -8.17 -9.78
CA ALA A 149 2.58 -8.69 -11.07
C ALA A 149 3.99 -9.32 -11.05
N TRP A 150 4.88 -8.88 -10.15
CA TRP A 150 6.22 -9.47 -9.98
C TRP A 150 6.22 -10.94 -9.55
N VAL A 151 5.10 -11.45 -9.03
CA VAL A 151 4.96 -12.87 -8.67
C VAL A 151 4.79 -13.75 -9.91
N LEU A 152 4.20 -13.22 -11.00
CA LEU A 152 3.83 -14.01 -12.19
C LEU A 152 5.00 -14.77 -12.83
N PRO A 153 6.22 -14.21 -12.97
CA PRO A 153 7.37 -14.96 -13.49
C PRO A 153 7.83 -16.11 -12.59
N ARG A 154 7.38 -16.15 -11.33
CA ARG A 154 7.83 -17.08 -10.28
C ARG A 154 6.84 -18.20 -10.01
N LEU A 155 5.57 -18.01 -10.41
CA LEU A 155 4.53 -19.03 -10.32
C LEU A 155 4.50 -19.92 -11.57
N TRP A 156 4.01 -21.15 -11.37
CA TRP A 156 3.80 -22.16 -12.40
C TRP A 156 2.43 -22.81 -12.25
N GLY A 157 1.95 -23.44 -13.33
CA GLY A 157 0.73 -24.24 -13.31
C GLY A 157 -0.52 -23.43 -12.94
N ARG A 158 -1.38 -24.06 -12.12
CA ARG A 158 -2.70 -23.57 -11.71
C ARG A 158 -2.63 -22.20 -11.02
N ALA A 159 -1.71 -22.06 -10.06
CA ALA A 159 -1.51 -20.80 -9.35
C ALA A 159 -1.13 -19.64 -10.28
N LYS A 160 -0.28 -19.88 -11.28
CA LYS A 160 0.11 -18.86 -12.26
C LYS A 160 -1.08 -18.41 -13.12
N ALA A 161 -1.86 -19.37 -13.61
CA ALA A 161 -3.01 -19.08 -14.47
C ALA A 161 -4.09 -18.30 -13.70
N ALA A 162 -4.35 -18.68 -12.45
CA ALA A 162 -5.29 -18.00 -11.58
C ALA A 162 -4.81 -16.58 -11.21
N MET A 163 -3.56 -16.43 -10.77
CA MET A 163 -2.99 -15.11 -10.48
C MET A 163 -3.06 -14.19 -11.70
N ALA A 164 -2.71 -14.68 -12.89
CA ALA A 164 -2.79 -13.89 -14.12
C ALA A 164 -4.22 -13.49 -14.51
N ALA A 165 -5.22 -14.30 -14.14
CA ALA A 165 -6.62 -13.98 -14.39
C ALA A 165 -7.10 -12.82 -13.49
N VAL A 166 -6.72 -12.83 -12.21
CA VAL A 166 -7.04 -11.72 -11.28
C VAL A 166 -6.32 -10.44 -11.72
N GLU A 167 -5.01 -10.51 -11.98
CA GLU A 167 -4.22 -9.37 -12.50
C GLU A 167 -4.80 -8.80 -13.80
N PHE A 168 -5.32 -9.64 -14.69
CA PHE A 168 -5.96 -9.18 -15.92
C PHE A 168 -7.21 -8.33 -15.64
N ASP A 169 -7.97 -8.67 -14.59
CA ASP A 169 -9.12 -7.89 -14.14
C ASP A 169 -8.69 -6.56 -13.51
N GLU A 170 -7.68 -6.57 -12.63
CA GLU A 170 -7.07 -5.36 -12.04
C GLU A 170 -6.57 -4.36 -13.11
N TYR A 171 -6.06 -4.90 -14.22
CA TYR A 171 -5.67 -4.14 -15.41
C TYR A 171 -6.85 -3.83 -16.37
N GLY A 172 -8.08 -3.83 -15.86
CA GLY A 172 -9.30 -3.40 -16.54
C GLY A 172 -9.83 -4.37 -17.60
N GLY A 173 -9.36 -5.62 -17.60
CA GLY A 173 -9.67 -6.60 -18.64
C GLY A 173 -9.16 -6.17 -20.03
N GLY A 174 -8.03 -5.44 -20.06
CA GLY A 174 -7.45 -4.88 -21.28
C GLY A 174 -8.07 -3.56 -21.76
N ARG A 175 -8.96 -2.96 -20.96
CA ARG A 175 -9.57 -1.64 -21.23
C ARG A 175 -8.89 -0.57 -20.39
N ALA A 176 -8.15 0.33 -21.05
CA ALA A 176 -7.33 1.34 -20.38
C ALA A 176 -8.12 2.28 -19.46
N ASP A 177 -9.39 2.55 -19.79
CA ASP A 177 -10.32 3.37 -18.99
C ASP A 177 -10.85 2.66 -17.74
N ARG A 178 -10.60 1.35 -17.59
CA ARG A 178 -11.04 0.54 -16.45
C ARG A 178 -9.90 -0.03 -15.61
N VAL A 179 -8.66 0.30 -15.92
CA VAL A 179 -7.53 -0.07 -15.05
C VAL A 179 -7.80 0.51 -13.66
N HIS A 180 -7.66 -0.29 -12.60
CA HIS A 180 -8.05 0.13 -11.25
C HIS A 180 -7.30 1.39 -10.78
N ALA A 181 -6.02 1.54 -11.17
CA ALA A 181 -5.28 2.78 -10.95
C ALA A 181 -5.91 4.03 -11.60
N ARG A 182 -6.61 3.87 -12.74
CA ARG A 182 -7.38 4.96 -13.36
C ARG A 182 -8.66 5.24 -12.58
N LEU A 183 -9.38 4.19 -12.18
CA LEU A 183 -10.60 4.33 -11.37
C LEU A 183 -10.30 5.02 -10.03
N PHE A 184 -9.17 4.70 -9.39
CA PHE A 184 -8.72 5.37 -8.17
C PHE A 184 -8.38 6.85 -8.41
N ALA A 185 -7.77 7.18 -9.56
CA ALA A 185 -7.53 8.58 -9.92
C ALA A 185 -8.85 9.36 -10.12
N ASP A 186 -9.88 8.72 -10.68
CA ASP A 186 -11.20 9.34 -10.82
C ASP A 186 -11.89 9.52 -9.45
N LEU A 187 -11.75 8.55 -8.52
CA LEU A 187 -12.14 8.72 -7.10
C LEU A 187 -11.44 9.91 -6.44
N MET A 188 -10.12 10.06 -6.67
CA MET A 188 -9.35 11.16 -6.11
C MET A 188 -9.83 12.51 -6.65
N ALA A 189 -10.18 12.59 -7.93
CA ALA A 189 -10.70 13.80 -8.55
C ALA A 189 -12.04 14.23 -7.92
N ASP A 190 -12.93 13.28 -7.67
CA ASP A 190 -14.20 13.49 -6.95
C ASP A 190 -13.97 14.02 -5.52
N LEU A 191 -12.92 13.54 -4.86
CA LEU A 191 -12.48 14.03 -3.55
C LEU A 191 -11.72 15.36 -3.59
N GLU A 192 -11.57 15.99 -4.76
CA GLU A 192 -10.81 17.23 -4.98
C GLU A 192 -9.31 17.09 -4.66
N LEU A 193 -8.74 15.91 -4.86
CA LEU A 193 -7.31 15.62 -4.70
C LEU A 193 -6.56 15.77 -6.04
N ASP A 194 -5.27 16.05 -5.96
CA ASP A 194 -4.38 16.04 -7.13
C ASP A 194 -4.03 14.59 -7.46
N THR A 195 -4.40 14.17 -8.67
CA THR A 195 -4.32 12.79 -9.15
C THR A 195 -2.95 12.44 -9.73
N THR A 196 -2.00 13.38 -9.75
CA THR A 196 -0.64 13.15 -10.24
C THR A 196 0.05 12.07 -9.42
N TYR A 197 0.61 11.08 -10.10
CA TYR A 197 1.32 9.97 -9.46
C TYR A 197 2.43 10.48 -8.52
N GLY A 198 2.46 9.96 -7.29
CA GLY A 198 3.44 10.34 -6.27
C GLY A 198 3.22 11.72 -5.62
N ARG A 199 2.18 12.48 -5.99
CA ARG A 199 1.92 13.82 -5.45
C ARG A 199 1.80 13.86 -3.93
N HIS A 200 1.18 12.84 -3.34
CA HIS A 200 0.93 12.78 -1.90
C HIS A 200 2.04 12.08 -1.11
N LEU A 201 3.15 11.72 -1.75
CA LEU A 201 4.28 11.04 -1.11
C LEU A 201 4.83 11.82 0.09
N ASP A 202 4.98 13.14 -0.03
CA ASP A 202 5.46 14.00 1.06
C ASP A 202 4.51 14.05 2.27
N ALA A 203 3.20 13.91 2.04
CA ALA A 203 2.18 13.96 3.09
C ALA A 203 1.96 12.63 3.80
N ALA A 204 2.25 11.50 3.14
CA ALA A 204 1.95 10.16 3.67
C ALA A 204 2.77 9.82 4.92
N SER A 205 2.16 9.07 5.84
CA SER A 205 2.77 8.56 7.07
C SER A 205 3.78 7.43 6.82
N ALA A 206 4.67 7.19 7.80
CA ALA A 206 5.59 6.06 7.76
C ALA A 206 4.86 4.72 7.75
N GLU A 207 3.73 4.64 8.45
CA GLU A 207 2.88 3.46 8.53
C GLU A 207 2.30 3.12 7.14
N CYS A 208 1.87 4.13 6.37
CA CYS A 208 1.49 3.93 4.97
C CYS A 208 2.67 3.54 4.07
N LEU A 209 3.85 4.14 4.26
CA LEU A 209 5.03 3.75 3.48
C LEU A 209 5.40 2.28 3.71
N ALA A 210 5.28 1.80 4.94
CA ALA A 210 5.59 0.43 5.30
C ALA A 210 4.69 -0.59 4.58
N THR A 211 3.37 -0.32 4.45
CA THR A 211 2.47 -1.22 3.72
C THR A 211 2.85 -1.31 2.24
N VAL A 212 3.19 -0.19 1.60
CA VAL A 212 3.61 -0.15 0.19
C VAL A 212 4.98 -0.81 -0.01
N ASN A 213 5.95 -0.52 0.86
CA ASN A 213 7.29 -1.09 0.79
C ASN A 213 7.28 -2.61 0.98
N MET A 214 6.41 -3.15 1.83
CA MET A 214 6.26 -4.59 2.02
C MET A 214 5.87 -5.29 0.71
N MET A 215 4.96 -4.71 -0.08
CA MET A 215 4.55 -5.26 -1.37
C MET A 215 5.75 -5.37 -2.33
N SER A 216 6.56 -4.32 -2.45
CA SER A 216 7.75 -4.32 -3.28
C SER A 216 8.85 -5.24 -2.74
N LEU A 217 9.03 -5.33 -1.43
CA LEU A 217 9.93 -6.29 -0.79
C LEU A 217 9.57 -7.74 -1.17
N PHE A 218 8.31 -8.12 -1.03
CA PHE A 218 7.88 -9.47 -1.39
C PHE A 218 7.92 -9.68 -2.92
N GLY A 219 7.55 -8.65 -3.68
CA GLY A 219 7.52 -8.65 -5.14
C GLY A 219 8.89 -8.72 -5.78
N LEU A 220 9.94 -8.09 -5.26
CA LEU A 220 11.26 -8.07 -5.91
C LEU A 220 12.15 -9.26 -5.51
N HIS A 221 11.80 -9.98 -4.44
CA HIS A 221 12.59 -11.11 -3.94
C HIS A 221 11.94 -12.46 -4.23
N ARG A 222 12.52 -13.26 -5.13
CA ARG A 222 12.01 -14.61 -5.49
C ARG A 222 11.79 -15.52 -4.27
N ALA A 223 12.65 -15.37 -3.25
CA ALA A 223 12.57 -16.12 -2.01
C ALA A 223 11.27 -15.82 -1.23
N LEU A 224 10.69 -14.62 -1.40
CA LEU A 224 9.49 -14.16 -0.69
C LEU A 224 8.20 -14.32 -1.52
N ARG A 225 8.21 -15.13 -2.60
CA ARG A 225 7.02 -15.32 -3.44
C ARG A 225 5.82 -15.90 -2.69
N GLY A 226 6.05 -16.77 -1.69
CA GLY A 226 4.99 -17.27 -0.82
C GLY A 226 4.38 -16.14 0.01
N ALA A 227 5.22 -15.24 0.53
CA ALA A 227 4.78 -14.06 1.27
C ALA A 227 3.99 -13.08 0.40
N LEU A 228 4.37 -12.88 -0.87
CA LEU A 228 3.56 -12.08 -1.78
C LEU A 228 2.18 -12.70 -2.04
N VAL A 229 2.10 -14.03 -2.21
CA VAL A 229 0.82 -14.74 -2.35
C VAL A 229 -0.02 -14.63 -1.07
N GLY A 230 0.61 -14.74 0.11
CA GLY A 230 -0.07 -14.52 1.39
C GLY A 230 -0.60 -13.10 1.55
N HIS A 231 0.20 -12.09 1.22
CA HIS A 231 -0.24 -10.69 1.19
C HIS A 231 -1.42 -10.48 0.23
N PHE A 232 -1.32 -11.04 -0.98
CA PHE A 232 -2.38 -10.98 -1.98
C PHE A 232 -3.67 -11.61 -1.46
N ALA A 233 -3.59 -12.77 -0.80
CA ALA A 233 -4.74 -13.38 -0.15
C ALA A 233 -5.37 -12.50 0.94
N ALA A 234 -4.56 -11.82 1.74
CA ALA A 234 -5.08 -10.92 2.77
C ALA A 234 -5.90 -9.77 2.17
N VAL A 235 -5.43 -9.16 1.09
CA VAL A 235 -6.17 -8.06 0.44
C VAL A 235 -7.43 -8.57 -0.26
N GLU A 236 -7.35 -9.62 -1.07
CA GLU A 236 -8.48 -10.14 -1.83
C GLU A 236 -9.59 -10.69 -0.93
N ILE A 237 -9.24 -11.39 0.15
CA ILE A 237 -10.24 -11.98 1.06
C ILE A 237 -10.98 -10.89 1.85
N THR A 238 -10.30 -9.80 2.22
CA THR A 238 -10.87 -8.75 3.08
C THR A 238 -11.43 -7.56 2.30
N SER A 239 -11.19 -7.49 0.99
CA SER A 239 -11.55 -6.32 0.18
C SER A 239 -13.06 -6.13 0.07
N SER A 240 -13.85 -7.14 -0.35
CA SER A 240 -15.31 -6.93 -0.58
C SER A 240 -16.06 -6.40 0.65
N PRO A 241 -15.89 -6.93 1.88
CA PRO A 241 -16.49 -6.33 3.08
C PRO A 241 -15.99 -4.91 3.38
N GLY A 242 -14.69 -4.64 3.19
CA GLY A 242 -14.09 -3.32 3.40
C GLY A 242 -14.60 -2.28 2.41
N SER A 243 -14.59 -2.63 1.12
CA SER A 243 -15.06 -1.83 0.00
C SER A 243 -16.54 -1.49 0.12
N ARG A 244 -17.38 -2.43 0.59
CA ARG A 244 -18.80 -2.13 0.86
C ARG A 244 -18.98 -0.99 1.86
N ARG A 245 -18.21 -1.01 2.96
CA ARG A 245 -18.24 0.06 3.98
C ARG A 245 -17.73 1.38 3.43
N LEU A 246 -16.68 1.34 2.59
CA LEU A 246 -16.12 2.53 1.97
C LEU A 246 -17.08 3.14 0.94
N ALA A 247 -17.76 2.33 0.14
CA ALA A 247 -18.82 2.79 -0.76
C ALA A 247 -19.98 3.45 0.01
N GLU A 248 -20.39 2.88 1.14
CA GLU A 248 -21.36 3.50 2.05
C GLU A 248 -20.85 4.83 2.63
N ALA A 249 -19.58 4.91 3.02
CA ALA A 249 -18.95 6.14 3.47
C ALA A 249 -18.99 7.23 2.37
N MET A 250 -18.59 6.88 1.14
CA MET A 250 -18.57 7.79 -0.01
C MET A 250 -19.96 8.36 -0.31
N ARG A 251 -20.98 7.49 -0.35
CA ARG A 251 -22.39 7.89 -0.52
C ARG A 251 -22.86 8.85 0.57
N ARG A 252 -22.57 8.51 1.83
CA ARG A 252 -23.01 9.29 3.00
C ARG A 252 -22.40 10.68 3.03
N THR A 253 -21.13 10.82 2.65
CA THR A 253 -20.42 12.11 2.68
C THR A 253 -20.56 12.91 1.39
N GLY A 254 -21.24 12.37 0.37
CA GLY A 254 -21.36 13.00 -0.94
C GLY A 254 -20.01 13.14 -1.65
N ALA A 255 -19.15 12.11 -1.56
CA ALA A 255 -17.81 12.12 -2.12
C ALA A 255 -17.80 12.22 -3.66
N GLY A 256 -18.83 11.67 -4.31
CA GLY A 256 -18.99 11.73 -5.76
C GLY A 256 -19.16 10.34 -6.40
N PRO A 257 -19.73 10.28 -7.61
CA PRO A 257 -20.10 9.02 -8.26
C PRO A 257 -18.90 8.14 -8.66
N ALA A 258 -17.75 8.72 -9.02
CA ALA A 258 -16.55 7.95 -9.33
C ALA A 258 -15.92 7.37 -8.04
N ALA A 259 -15.97 8.13 -6.95
CA ALA A 259 -15.53 7.63 -5.64
C ALA A 259 -16.37 6.44 -5.14
N GLU A 260 -17.69 6.49 -5.35
CA GLU A 260 -18.59 5.36 -5.08
C GLU A 260 -18.29 4.17 -6.01
N HIS A 261 -18.18 4.44 -7.32
CA HIS A 261 -17.97 3.41 -8.33
C HIS A 261 -16.70 2.59 -8.10
N PHE A 262 -15.58 3.22 -7.72
CA PHE A 262 -14.34 2.51 -7.42
C PHE A 262 -14.54 1.40 -6.38
N TYR A 263 -15.23 1.69 -5.28
CA TYR A 263 -15.46 0.69 -4.23
C TYR A 263 -16.57 -0.29 -4.58
N ASP A 264 -17.61 0.12 -5.30
CA ASP A 264 -18.65 -0.81 -5.75
C ASP A 264 -18.08 -1.86 -6.73
N GLU A 265 -17.11 -1.49 -7.60
CA GLU A 265 -16.39 -2.44 -8.47
C GLU A 265 -15.68 -3.53 -7.65
N HIS A 266 -14.94 -3.13 -6.61
CA HIS A 266 -14.22 -4.05 -5.70
C HIS A 266 -15.17 -4.88 -4.82
N VAL A 267 -16.43 -4.47 -4.61
CA VAL A 267 -17.41 -5.32 -3.93
C VAL A 267 -17.78 -6.53 -4.80
N GLU A 268 -17.96 -6.31 -6.10
CA GLU A 268 -18.42 -7.33 -7.05
C GLU A 268 -17.27 -8.22 -7.54
N ALA A 269 -16.17 -7.63 -8.00
CA ALA A 269 -15.00 -8.34 -8.52
C ALA A 269 -14.35 -9.21 -7.44
N ASP A 270 -14.09 -8.63 -6.27
CA ASP A 270 -13.25 -9.30 -5.27
C ASP A 270 -13.99 -10.44 -4.55
N ALA A 271 -15.32 -10.47 -4.59
CA ALA A 271 -16.08 -11.63 -4.12
C ALA A 271 -15.77 -12.89 -4.95
N VAL A 272 -15.43 -12.73 -6.24
CA VAL A 272 -14.96 -13.82 -7.10
C VAL A 272 -13.47 -14.05 -6.89
N HIS A 273 -12.67 -12.98 -6.77
CA HIS A 273 -11.22 -13.10 -6.55
C HIS A 273 -10.89 -13.83 -5.25
N GLU A 274 -11.63 -13.57 -4.16
CA GLU A 274 -11.50 -14.26 -2.88
C GLU A 274 -11.48 -15.79 -3.04
N GLN A 275 -12.41 -16.33 -3.83
CA GLN A 275 -12.52 -17.76 -4.10
C GLN A 275 -11.38 -18.27 -4.98
N ILE A 276 -11.01 -17.51 -6.02
CA ILE A 276 -9.90 -17.85 -6.92
C ILE A 276 -8.58 -17.89 -6.15
N VAL A 277 -8.32 -16.90 -5.30
CA VAL A 277 -7.06 -16.83 -4.55
C VAL A 277 -6.93 -17.99 -3.58
N ARG A 278 -7.98 -18.31 -2.84
CA ARG A 278 -7.95 -19.42 -1.89
C ARG A 278 -7.77 -20.77 -2.59
N HIS A 279 -8.58 -21.04 -3.61
CA HIS A 279 -8.71 -22.39 -4.17
C HIS A 279 -7.84 -22.68 -5.38
N GLU A 280 -7.38 -21.64 -6.08
CA GLU A 280 -6.56 -21.79 -7.28
C GLU A 280 -5.15 -21.24 -7.10
N VAL A 281 -4.98 -20.11 -6.41
CA VAL A 281 -3.66 -19.52 -6.17
C VAL A 281 -2.94 -20.21 -5.00
N ILE A 282 -3.51 -20.21 -3.80
CA ILE A 282 -2.87 -20.79 -2.60
C ILE A 282 -2.77 -22.31 -2.74
N ASP A 283 -3.90 -23.00 -2.96
CA ASP A 283 -3.90 -24.47 -3.09
C ASP A 283 -3.01 -24.91 -4.25
N GLY A 284 -3.08 -24.22 -5.40
CA GLY A 284 -2.23 -24.51 -6.56
C GLY A 284 -0.74 -24.27 -6.31
N LEU A 285 -0.38 -23.28 -5.48
CA LEU A 285 1.01 -23.05 -5.07
C LEU A 285 1.50 -24.17 -4.15
N LEU A 286 0.73 -24.50 -3.11
CA LEU A 286 1.14 -25.42 -2.07
C LEU A 286 1.10 -26.89 -2.50
N GLU A 287 0.32 -27.22 -3.54
CA GLU A 287 0.40 -28.52 -4.22
C GLU A 287 1.78 -28.76 -4.87
N LEU A 288 2.37 -27.72 -5.46
CA LEU A 288 3.66 -27.80 -6.16
C LEU A 288 4.84 -27.48 -5.24
N GLU A 289 4.65 -26.56 -4.31
CA GLU A 289 5.69 -25.98 -3.45
C GLU A 289 5.25 -25.95 -1.97
N PRO A 290 4.96 -27.11 -1.34
CA PRO A 290 4.43 -27.17 0.03
C PRO A 290 5.34 -26.52 1.08
N GLN A 291 6.65 -26.43 0.82
CA GLN A 291 7.61 -25.75 1.68
C GLN A 291 7.33 -24.24 1.86
N LEU A 292 6.50 -23.63 1.01
CA LEU A 292 6.15 -22.20 1.08
C LEU A 292 4.98 -21.89 2.03
N ALA A 293 4.39 -22.89 2.69
CA ALA A 293 3.26 -22.67 3.58
C ALA A 293 3.55 -21.62 4.68
N ALA A 294 4.73 -21.68 5.28
CA ALA A 294 5.15 -20.70 6.29
C ALA A 294 5.35 -19.29 5.71
N ASP A 295 5.79 -19.18 4.45
CA ASP A 295 5.92 -17.89 3.78
C ASP A 295 4.54 -17.30 3.47
N VAL A 296 3.55 -18.12 3.07
CA VAL A 296 2.16 -17.68 2.87
C VAL A 296 1.56 -17.12 4.16
N VAL A 297 1.73 -17.85 5.27
CA VAL A 297 1.29 -17.36 6.60
C VAL A 297 1.99 -16.06 6.95
N PHE A 298 3.31 -15.99 6.78
CA PHE A 298 4.08 -14.77 7.04
C PHE A 298 3.57 -13.57 6.23
N GLY A 299 3.21 -13.78 4.95
CA GLY A 299 2.63 -12.73 4.11
C GLY A 299 1.29 -12.20 4.63
N ILE A 300 0.41 -13.09 5.09
CA ILE A 300 -0.87 -12.72 5.70
C ILE A 300 -0.64 -11.94 7.00
N ASP A 301 0.20 -12.47 7.90
CA ASP A 301 0.42 -11.89 9.22
C ASP A 301 1.14 -10.53 9.14
N ALA A 302 2.11 -10.41 8.24
CA ALA A 302 2.79 -9.13 7.99
C ALA A 302 1.84 -8.07 7.43
N THR A 303 0.90 -8.48 6.57
CA THR A 303 -0.12 -7.57 6.03
C THR A 303 -1.03 -7.07 7.15
N GLY A 304 -1.60 -7.98 7.95
CA GLY A 304 -2.45 -7.61 9.08
C GLY A 304 -1.72 -6.70 10.07
N HIS A 305 -0.49 -7.03 10.45
CA HIS A 305 0.32 -6.23 11.36
C HIS A 305 0.55 -4.79 10.88
N LEU A 306 0.92 -4.61 9.60
CA LEU A 306 1.16 -3.26 9.06
C LEU A 306 -0.14 -2.48 8.86
N GLU A 307 -1.22 -3.14 8.45
CA GLU A 307 -2.55 -2.52 8.34
C GLU A 307 -3.10 -2.09 9.71
N ASP A 308 -2.90 -2.88 10.77
CA ASP A 308 -3.27 -2.52 12.14
C ASP A 308 -2.50 -1.28 12.62
N ARG A 309 -1.18 -1.24 12.37
CA ARG A 309 -0.35 -0.06 12.70
C ARG A 309 -0.81 1.19 11.95
N PHE A 310 -1.17 1.02 10.67
CA PHE A 310 -1.69 2.11 9.87
C PHE A 310 -3.06 2.59 10.38
N ALA A 311 -3.96 1.66 10.69
CA ALA A 311 -5.26 1.93 11.25
C ALA A 311 -5.17 2.65 12.61
N ASP A 312 -4.30 2.19 13.50
CA ASP A 312 -4.08 2.80 14.82
C ASP A 312 -3.61 4.26 14.68
N ARG A 313 -2.68 4.52 13.77
CA ARG A 313 -2.22 5.88 13.45
C ARG A 313 -3.38 6.76 12.99
N LEU A 314 -4.11 6.32 11.97
CA LEU A 314 -5.24 7.07 11.40
C LEU A 314 -6.29 7.41 12.45
N LEU A 315 -6.75 6.39 13.16
CA LEU A 315 -7.83 6.51 14.14
C LEU A 315 -7.41 7.34 15.35
N ALA A 316 -6.15 7.25 15.79
CA ALA A 316 -5.65 8.06 16.90
C ALA A 316 -5.65 9.56 16.57
N ASP A 317 -5.23 9.94 15.36
CA ASP A 317 -5.20 11.34 14.95
C ASP A 317 -6.61 11.88 14.65
N TRP A 318 -7.45 11.14 13.92
CA TRP A 318 -8.82 11.56 13.62
C TRP A 318 -9.70 11.69 14.86
N ARG A 319 -9.65 10.73 15.80
CA ARG A 319 -10.40 10.81 17.07
C ARG A 319 -9.95 11.97 17.95
N ALA A 320 -8.71 12.44 17.76
CA ALA A 320 -8.20 13.61 18.44
C ALA A 320 -8.40 14.91 17.64
N GLY A 321 -9.14 14.87 16.52
CA GLY A 321 -9.40 16.02 15.67
C GLY A 321 -8.16 16.58 14.96
N ARG A 322 -7.13 15.74 14.74
CA ARG A 322 -5.90 16.09 14.01
C ARG A 322 -5.86 15.39 12.66
N SER A 323 -5.10 15.97 11.73
CA SER A 323 -4.77 15.31 10.47
C SER A 323 -3.91 14.08 10.74
N SER A 324 -4.17 12.98 10.03
CA SER A 324 -3.32 11.79 10.04
C SER A 324 -2.13 11.90 9.08
N LEU A 325 -2.09 12.94 8.24
CA LEU A 325 -1.00 13.21 7.33
C LEU A 325 0.16 13.93 8.03
N ARG A 326 1.38 13.68 7.58
CA ARG A 326 2.57 14.43 8.04
C ARG A 326 2.49 15.90 7.67
N THR A 327 1.98 16.17 6.47
CA THR A 327 1.72 17.51 5.96
C THR A 327 0.22 17.58 5.63
N PRO A 328 -0.58 18.32 6.41
CA PRO A 328 -2.02 18.42 6.18
C PRO A 328 -2.34 18.91 4.76
N LEU A 329 -3.45 18.43 4.19
CA LEU A 329 -3.92 18.91 2.89
C LEU A 329 -4.25 20.41 2.96
N PRO A 330 -4.00 21.18 1.88
CA PRO A 330 -4.42 22.58 1.81
C PRO A 330 -5.92 22.72 2.09
N GLY A 331 -6.29 23.64 2.99
CA GLY A 331 -7.70 23.88 3.37
C GLY A 331 -8.25 23.01 4.51
N ALA A 332 -7.46 22.11 5.10
CA ALA A 332 -7.86 21.28 6.24
C ALA A 332 -7.79 22.00 7.62
N SER A 333 -7.34 23.25 7.68
CA SER A 333 -7.34 24.04 8.91
C SER A 333 -8.77 24.42 9.30
N ARG A 334 -9.35 23.69 10.28
CA ARG A 334 -10.47 24.21 11.07
C ARG A 334 -9.96 25.43 11.84
N GLU A 335 -10.42 26.62 11.50
CA GLU A 335 -10.35 27.75 12.44
C GLU A 335 -11.05 27.32 13.74
N PRO A 336 -10.50 27.61 14.93
CA PRO A 336 -11.25 27.47 16.16
C PRO A 336 -12.49 28.35 16.04
N SER A 337 -13.68 27.78 16.17
CA SER A 337 -14.90 28.56 16.34
C SER A 337 -14.81 29.28 17.69
N GLU A 338 -14.21 30.47 17.69
CA GLU A 338 -14.44 31.45 18.74
C GLU A 338 -15.92 31.81 18.68
N THR A 339 -16.71 31.06 19.46
CA THR A 339 -18.04 31.47 19.86
C THR A 339 -17.86 32.73 20.69
N SER A 340 -17.99 33.86 20.00
CA SER A 340 -18.23 35.18 20.57
C SER A 340 -19.41 35.08 21.54
N HIS A 341 -19.10 34.98 22.84
CA HIS A 341 -20.02 35.39 23.88
C HIS A 341 -19.91 36.91 24.03
N ILE A 342 -20.75 37.63 23.27
CA ILE A 342 -21.17 38.98 23.64
C ILE A 342 -22.60 38.89 24.16
N SER A 343 -22.74 38.82 25.49
CA SER A 343 -23.54 39.71 26.34
C SER A 343 -23.64 39.14 27.75
#